data_AF-A0A1I1NFS0-F1
#
_entry.id   AF-A0A1I1NFS0-F1
#
_cell.length_a   1.000
_cell.length_b   1.000
_cell.length_c   1.000
_cell.angle_alpha   90.00
_cell.angle_beta   90.00
_cell.angle_gamma   90.00
#
_symmetry.space_group_name_H-M   'P 1'
#
loop_
_entity.id
_entity.type
_entity.pdbx_description
1 polymer ?
#
loop_
_entity_poly.entity_id
_entity_poly.type
_entity_poly.pdbx_seq_one_letter_code
_entity_poly.pdbx_strand_id
1 'polypeptide(L)'
;MKKLVILLISLISISCSRDDDNLNYIESNIDFMPIEIYDNSNTSENPGLKLKLITEEIFPCINYSLITSQSIVKNELRIRMEKISSPDICLTALGPATSFIDLAENINQLTFINVQNIDKYSISINEEKISINRIERNFTNILFEKTFRYPKNTFAYVGGTNTNNTEIYQAFLEILIENPSFTQFNFEGEGKIPYPTSADGHWVNQPSQYFRYTDYEEFENLKSILEKYSDENIEENSGVSLAIYGWDNISYHSGHSN
;
A
#
# COMPACT_ATOMS: atom_id res chain seq x y z
N MET A 1 73.41 44.27 -14.68
CA MET A 1 72.60 43.82 -15.83
C MET A 1 72.72 42.29 -15.88
N LYS A 2 71.74 41.53 -15.36
CA LYS A 2 70.64 40.84 -16.11
C LYS A 2 71.19 40.17 -17.40
N LYS A 3 71.08 38.86 -17.64
CA LYS A 3 69.94 37.94 -17.42
C LYS A 3 70.43 36.47 -17.32
N LEU A 4 69.90 35.71 -16.37
CA LEU A 4 69.92 34.24 -16.36
C LEU A 4 68.57 33.80 -16.94
N VAL A 5 68.58 33.00 -18.01
CA VAL A 5 67.38 32.44 -18.63
C VAL A 5 67.07 31.12 -17.93
N ILE A 6 65.97 31.07 -17.19
CA ILE A 6 65.43 29.85 -16.58
C ILE A 6 64.37 29.30 -17.55
N LEU A 7 64.62 28.09 -18.05
CA LEU A 7 63.70 27.32 -18.89
C LEU A 7 62.69 26.61 -17.96
N LEU A 8 61.43 27.06 -17.97
CA LEU A 8 60.33 26.38 -17.27
C LEU A 8 59.81 25.24 -18.14
N ILE A 9 60.03 24.00 -17.72
CA ILE A 9 59.43 22.81 -18.32
C ILE A 9 58.03 22.67 -17.70
N SER A 10 57.00 22.93 -18.51
CA SER A 10 55.60 22.69 -18.17
C SER A 10 55.32 21.19 -18.25
N LEU A 11 55.11 20.56 -17.09
CA LEU A 11 54.50 19.24 -16.99
C LEU A 11 52.99 19.40 -17.19
N ILE A 12 52.49 19.00 -18.35
CA ILE A 12 51.06 18.81 -18.60
C ILE A 12 50.69 17.45 -18.01
N SER A 13 50.25 17.45 -16.75
CA SER A 13 49.56 16.31 -16.16
C SER A 13 48.19 16.17 -16.83
N ILE A 14 48.08 15.23 -17.77
CA ILE A 14 46.80 14.74 -18.27
C ILE A 14 46.14 13.99 -17.12
N SER A 15 45.31 14.69 -16.36
CA SER A 15 44.36 14.06 -15.44
C SER A 15 43.26 13.44 -16.29
N CYS A 16 43.36 12.15 -16.55
CA CYS A 16 42.19 11.35 -16.89
C CYS A 16 41.28 11.38 -15.66
N SER A 17 40.27 12.26 -15.66
CA SER A 17 39.09 12.03 -14.85
C SER A 17 38.47 10.75 -15.37
N ARG A 18 38.59 9.65 -14.62
CA ARG A 18 37.63 8.58 -14.74
C ARG A 18 36.31 9.24 -14.35
N ASP A 19 35.42 9.38 -15.31
CA ASP A 19 34.01 9.49 -15.00
C ASP A 19 33.70 8.21 -14.22
N ASP A 20 33.78 8.29 -12.90
CA ASP A 20 33.15 7.30 -12.05
C ASP A 20 31.68 7.36 -12.45
N ASP A 21 31.25 6.34 -13.20
CA ASP A 21 29.85 5.99 -13.34
C ASP A 21 29.33 5.87 -11.90
N ASN A 22 28.77 6.97 -11.39
CA ASN A 22 28.14 7.06 -10.10
C ASN A 22 26.89 6.20 -10.19
N LEU A 23 27.09 4.88 -10.08
CA LEU A 23 26.01 3.93 -9.88
C LEU A 23 25.33 4.39 -8.59
N ASN A 24 24.14 4.94 -8.74
CA ASN A 24 23.30 5.42 -7.65
C ASN A 24 22.89 4.21 -6.78
N TYR A 25 23.79 3.82 -5.89
CA TYR A 25 23.53 2.78 -4.90
C TYR A 25 22.53 3.33 -3.89
N ILE A 26 21.44 2.60 -3.66
CA ILE A 26 20.51 2.93 -2.59
C ILE A 26 21.03 2.25 -1.32
N GLU A 27 21.52 3.05 -0.38
CA GLU A 27 22.10 2.53 0.87
C GLU A 27 21.04 1.92 1.81
N SER A 28 19.82 2.45 1.77
CA SER A 28 18.71 1.97 2.59
C SER A 28 18.20 0.60 2.11
N ASN A 29 17.88 -0.27 3.06
CA ASN A 29 17.13 -1.49 2.76
C ASN A 29 15.72 -1.14 2.25
N ILE A 30 15.15 -2.05 1.46
CA ILE A 30 13.84 -1.88 0.86
C ILE A 30 12.86 -2.91 1.43
N ASP A 31 11.86 -2.42 2.13
CA ASP A 31 10.70 -3.21 2.53
C ASP A 31 9.72 -3.30 1.36
N PHE A 32 9.12 -4.47 1.16
CA PHE A 32 8.13 -4.64 0.12
C PHE A 32 6.97 -5.56 0.51
N MET A 33 5.83 -5.35 -0.14
CA MET A 33 4.65 -6.20 -0.01
C MET A 33 3.78 -6.13 -1.27
N PRO A 34 3.05 -7.21 -1.61
CA PRO A 34 1.97 -7.12 -2.57
C PRO A 34 0.82 -6.29 -1.98
N ILE A 35 0.14 -5.53 -2.82
CA ILE A 35 -1.02 -4.72 -2.47
C ILE A 35 -1.97 -4.65 -3.65
N GLU A 36 -3.27 -4.62 -3.35
CA GLU A 36 -4.30 -4.30 -4.31
C GLU A 36 -4.70 -2.83 -4.13
N ILE A 37 -4.59 -2.03 -5.20
CA ILE A 37 -4.91 -0.60 -5.18
C ILE A 37 -5.90 -0.24 -6.29
N TYR A 38 -6.61 0.85 -6.09
CA TYR A 38 -7.54 1.44 -7.04
C TYR A 38 -6.94 2.71 -7.64
N ASP A 39 -7.22 2.99 -8.90
CA ASP A 39 -6.67 4.16 -9.60
C ASP A 39 -7.53 5.41 -9.36
N ASN A 40 -8.81 5.22 -9.07
CA ASN A 40 -9.77 6.29 -8.84
C ASN A 40 -10.24 6.30 -7.38
N SER A 41 -10.77 7.43 -6.93
CA SER A 41 -11.42 7.51 -5.62
C SER A 41 -12.90 7.20 -5.74
N ASN A 42 -13.40 6.29 -4.92
CA ASN A 42 -14.82 5.98 -4.75
C ASN A 42 -15.57 5.72 -6.08
N THR A 43 -14.92 4.99 -6.99
CA THR A 43 -15.46 4.63 -8.31
C THR A 43 -15.38 3.12 -8.45
N SER A 44 -16.50 2.47 -8.83
CA SER A 44 -16.56 1.01 -8.91
C SER A 44 -15.55 0.49 -9.93
N GLU A 45 -14.54 -0.24 -9.45
CA GLU A 45 -13.49 -0.82 -10.28
C GLU A 45 -12.83 -2.03 -9.62
N ASN A 46 -12.23 -2.90 -10.44
CA ASN A 46 -11.44 -4.02 -9.90
C ASN A 46 -10.09 -3.49 -9.39
N PRO A 47 -9.59 -4.00 -8.26
CA PRO A 47 -8.27 -3.59 -7.77
C PRO A 47 -7.15 -4.07 -8.70
N GLY A 48 -6.16 -3.20 -8.93
CA GLY A 48 -4.91 -3.54 -9.59
C GLY A 48 -3.92 -4.15 -8.60
N LEU A 49 -3.38 -5.33 -8.93
CA LEU A 49 -2.34 -5.98 -8.14
C LEU A 49 -0.97 -5.32 -8.40
N LYS A 50 -0.37 -4.78 -7.35
CA LYS A 50 0.92 -4.11 -7.38
C LYS A 50 1.87 -4.63 -6.30
N LEU A 51 3.15 -4.38 -6.50
CA LEU A 51 4.18 -4.52 -5.49
C LEU A 51 4.52 -3.13 -4.96
N LYS A 52 4.24 -2.89 -3.68
CA LYS A 52 4.65 -1.66 -2.99
C LYS A 52 6.04 -1.86 -2.43
N LEU A 53 6.95 -0.96 -2.78
CA LEU A 53 8.29 -0.88 -2.22
C LEU A 53 8.40 0.41 -1.40
N ILE A 54 9.01 0.32 -0.22
CA ILE A 54 9.30 1.46 0.65
C ILE A 54 10.73 1.33 1.19
N THR A 55 11.43 2.45 1.34
CA THR A 55 12.72 2.47 2.04
C THR A 55 12.52 2.30 3.55
N GLU A 56 13.49 1.71 4.25
CA GLU A 56 13.56 1.79 5.72
C GLU A 56 13.93 3.22 6.18
N GLU A 57 14.65 3.98 5.33
CA GLU A 57 14.97 5.38 5.58
C GLU A 57 13.72 6.27 5.49
N ILE A 58 13.61 7.19 6.43
CA ILE A 58 12.55 8.19 6.50
C ILE A 58 13.08 9.54 6.00
N PHE A 59 12.42 10.07 4.99
CA PHE A 59 12.78 11.33 4.35
C PHE A 59 11.95 12.51 4.90
N PRO A 60 12.43 13.76 4.70
CA PRO A 60 11.74 14.96 5.18
C PRO A 60 10.32 15.17 4.61
N CYS A 61 9.97 14.52 3.50
CA CYS A 61 8.66 14.64 2.86
C CYS A 61 8.11 13.26 2.50
N ILE A 62 6.79 13.09 2.65
CA ILE A 62 6.10 11.80 2.46
C ILE A 62 6.00 11.38 0.99
N ASN A 63 6.22 12.32 0.08
CA ASN A 63 6.15 12.12 -1.37
C ASN A 63 7.52 11.95 -2.04
N TYR A 64 8.55 11.50 -1.31
CA TYR A 64 9.78 10.99 -1.93
C TYR A 64 9.48 9.72 -2.74
N SER A 65 10.12 9.58 -3.90
CA SER A 65 9.89 8.46 -4.82
C SER A 65 11.12 7.57 -4.91
N LEU A 66 10.92 6.26 -4.84
CA LEU A 66 11.92 5.25 -5.18
C LEU A 66 11.82 4.97 -6.69
N ILE A 67 12.81 5.42 -7.46
CA ILE A 67 12.85 5.20 -8.90
C ILE A 67 13.42 3.80 -9.17
N THR A 68 12.68 3.02 -9.97
CA THR A 68 13.06 1.65 -10.36
C THR A 68 12.93 1.47 -11.87
N SER A 69 13.72 0.54 -12.42
CA SER A 69 13.49 -0.01 -13.76
C SER A 69 13.03 -1.47 -13.66
N GLN A 70 12.21 -1.87 -14.62
CA GLN A 70 11.48 -3.14 -14.57
C GLN A 70 11.65 -3.90 -15.88
N SER A 71 11.77 -5.23 -15.78
CA SER A 71 11.67 -6.10 -16.94
C SER A 71 11.05 -7.43 -16.55
N ILE A 72 10.28 -8.02 -17.48
CA ILE A 72 9.71 -9.34 -17.30
C ILE A 72 10.40 -10.27 -18.28
N VAL A 73 10.98 -11.35 -17.76
CA VAL A 73 11.57 -12.41 -18.57
C VAL A 73 10.87 -13.71 -18.21
N LYS A 74 10.04 -14.23 -19.12
CA LYS A 74 9.11 -15.34 -18.85
C LYS A 74 8.12 -14.94 -17.74
N ASN A 75 8.26 -15.52 -16.55
CA ASN A 75 7.41 -15.27 -15.37
C ASN A 75 8.22 -14.67 -14.20
N GLU A 76 9.41 -14.16 -14.49
CA GLU A 76 10.27 -13.48 -13.52
C GLU A 76 10.15 -11.97 -13.70
N LEU A 77 9.70 -11.28 -12.65
CA LEU A 77 9.72 -9.81 -12.58
C LEU A 77 11.06 -9.37 -11.97
N ARG A 78 11.87 -8.66 -12.76
CA ARG A 78 13.15 -8.10 -12.35
C ARG A 78 13.01 -6.61 -12.10
N ILE A 79 13.38 -6.18 -10.91
CA ILE A 79 13.25 -4.81 -10.44
C ILE A 79 14.64 -4.31 -10.06
N ARG A 80 15.12 -3.29 -10.76
CA ARG A 80 16.40 -2.65 -10.46
C ARG A 80 16.15 -1.33 -9.75
N MET A 81 16.83 -1.14 -8.62
CA MET A 81 16.87 0.11 -7.88
C MET A 81 17.73 1.11 -8.63
N GLU A 82 17.18 2.28 -8.95
CA GLU A 82 17.89 3.31 -9.73
C GLU A 82 18.30 4.48 -8.87
N LYS A 83 17.37 5.11 -8.14
CA LYS A 83 17.68 6.25 -7.24
C LYS A 83 16.50 6.59 -6.35
N ILE A 84 16.77 7.37 -5.31
CA ILE A 84 15.73 8.14 -4.61
C ILE A 84 15.57 9.50 -5.28
N SER A 85 14.33 9.90 -5.55
CA SER A 85 13.99 11.19 -6.13
C SER A 85 13.22 12.03 -5.11
N SER A 86 13.73 13.21 -4.82
CA SER A 86 12.99 14.23 -4.08
C SER A 86 11.88 14.83 -4.95
N PRO A 87 10.75 15.22 -4.37
CA PRO A 87 9.69 15.94 -5.08
C PRO A 87 10.04 17.43 -5.24
N ASP A 88 9.44 18.09 -6.23
CA ASP A 88 9.54 19.55 -6.38
C ASP A 88 8.80 20.31 -5.26
N ILE A 89 7.66 19.76 -4.82
CA ILE A 89 6.85 20.28 -3.71
C ILE A 89 6.87 19.26 -2.57
N CYS A 90 7.38 19.67 -1.42
CA CYS A 90 7.40 18.84 -0.22
C CYS A 90 6.02 18.81 0.46
N LEU A 91 5.41 17.63 0.55
CA LEU A 91 4.27 17.41 1.45
C LEU A 91 4.82 17.19 2.86
N THR A 92 4.53 18.12 3.78
CA THR A 92 5.18 18.30 5.09
C THR A 92 4.82 17.23 6.13
N ALA A 93 5.04 15.97 5.77
CA ALA A 93 4.98 14.82 6.64
C ALA A 93 6.23 13.99 6.40
N LEU A 94 6.85 13.47 7.45
CA LEU A 94 7.97 12.55 7.30
C LEU A 94 7.47 11.20 6.76
N GLY A 95 8.20 10.59 5.83
CA GLY A 95 7.81 9.29 5.29
C GLY A 95 8.91 8.63 4.45
N PRO A 96 8.79 7.33 4.17
CA PRO A 96 9.74 6.62 3.32
C PRO A 96 9.59 7.04 1.86
N ALA A 97 10.63 6.81 1.06
CA ALA A 97 10.50 6.88 -0.39
C ALA A 97 9.72 5.66 -0.89
N THR A 98 8.78 5.87 -1.80
CA THR A 98 7.84 4.80 -2.23
C THR A 98 7.86 4.55 -3.73
N SER A 99 7.58 3.31 -4.12
CA SER A 99 7.33 2.90 -5.51
C SER A 99 6.19 1.90 -5.56
N PHE A 100 5.40 1.94 -6.63
CA PHE A 100 4.39 0.94 -6.96
C PHE A 100 4.72 0.33 -8.31
N ILE A 101 4.77 -0.99 -8.37
CA ILE A 101 5.16 -1.75 -9.55
C ILE A 101 4.02 -2.69 -9.91
N ASP A 102 3.59 -2.70 -11.16
CA ASP A 102 2.53 -3.62 -11.59
C ASP A 102 3.00 -5.08 -11.44
N LEU A 103 2.15 -5.91 -10.83
CA LEU A 103 2.46 -7.30 -10.55
C LEU A 103 1.43 -8.19 -11.27
N ALA A 104 1.81 -8.68 -12.44
CA ALA A 104 0.97 -9.58 -13.22
C ALA A 104 0.79 -10.94 -12.52
N GLU A 105 -0.40 -11.53 -12.65
CA GLU A 105 -0.76 -12.77 -11.94
C GLU A 105 0.05 -14.00 -12.36
N ASN A 106 0.66 -13.98 -13.56
CA ASN A 106 1.50 -15.08 -14.04
C ASN A 106 2.94 -15.05 -13.48
N ILE A 107 3.32 -14.00 -12.75
CA ILE A 107 4.64 -13.88 -12.13
C ILE A 107 4.77 -14.92 -11.02
N ASN A 108 5.86 -15.69 -11.07
CA ASN A 108 6.17 -16.72 -10.07
C ASN A 108 7.54 -16.53 -9.41
N GLN A 109 8.30 -15.54 -9.86
CA GLN A 109 9.59 -15.18 -9.29
C GLN A 109 9.78 -13.66 -9.29
N LEU A 110 10.31 -13.14 -8.19
CA LEU A 110 10.76 -11.74 -8.08
C LEU A 110 12.28 -11.73 -7.96
N THR A 111 12.92 -10.77 -8.62
CA THR A 111 14.36 -10.50 -8.45
C THR A 111 14.59 -9.01 -8.29
N PHE A 112 15.14 -8.62 -7.15
CA PHE A 112 15.52 -7.24 -6.85
C PHE A 112 17.01 -7.07 -7.05
N ILE A 113 17.41 -5.96 -7.68
CA ILE A 113 18.79 -5.68 -8.02
C ILE A 113 19.14 -4.29 -7.51
N ASN A 114 20.13 -4.19 -6.63
CA ASN A 114 20.71 -2.94 -6.16
C ASN A 114 22.21 -2.98 -6.40
N VAL A 115 22.65 -2.41 -7.52
CA VAL A 115 24.04 -2.48 -8.02
C VAL A 115 24.50 -3.94 -8.16
N GLN A 116 25.27 -4.47 -7.20
CA GLN A 116 25.78 -5.84 -7.18
C GLN A 116 24.96 -6.78 -6.28
N ASN A 117 24.13 -6.23 -5.39
CA ASN A 117 23.30 -7.01 -4.47
C ASN A 117 22.05 -7.50 -5.20
N ILE A 118 21.75 -8.79 -5.07
CA ILE A 118 20.63 -9.45 -5.74
C ILE A 118 19.82 -10.23 -4.72
N ASP A 119 18.53 -9.93 -4.63
CA ASP A 119 17.59 -10.67 -3.79
C ASP A 119 16.58 -11.39 -4.68
N LYS A 120 16.18 -12.59 -4.28
CA LYS A 120 15.28 -13.46 -5.04
C LYS A 120 14.19 -14.04 -4.16
N TYR A 121 13.00 -14.13 -4.74
CA TYR A 121 11.82 -14.65 -4.07
C TYR A 121 11.01 -15.51 -5.04
N SER A 122 10.40 -16.58 -4.52
CA SER A 122 9.31 -17.24 -5.22
C SER A 122 7.99 -16.61 -4.80
N ILE A 123 7.06 -16.50 -5.74
CA ILE A 123 5.74 -15.94 -5.50
C ILE A 123 4.67 -16.86 -6.09
N SER A 124 3.57 -17.00 -5.36
CA SER A 124 2.36 -17.68 -5.81
C SER A 124 1.20 -16.71 -5.67
N ILE A 125 0.48 -16.50 -6.77
CA ILE A 125 -0.68 -15.61 -6.86
C ILE A 125 -1.86 -16.48 -7.29
N ASN A 126 -2.94 -16.42 -6.52
CA ASN A 126 -4.22 -16.99 -6.92
C ASN A 126 -5.35 -15.98 -6.64
N GLU A 127 -6.61 -16.38 -6.77
CA GLU A 127 -7.75 -15.47 -6.54
C GLU A 127 -7.97 -15.10 -5.07
N GLU A 128 -7.44 -15.88 -4.12
CA GLU A 128 -7.67 -15.70 -2.68
C GLU A 128 -6.52 -14.97 -2.00
N LYS A 129 -5.27 -15.25 -2.39
CA LYS A 129 -4.07 -14.78 -1.69
C LYS A 129 -2.83 -14.74 -2.56
N ILE A 130 -1.89 -13.90 -2.14
CA ILE A 130 -0.50 -13.89 -2.58
C ILE A 130 0.36 -14.50 -1.47
N SER A 131 1.33 -15.34 -1.86
CA SER A 131 2.33 -15.90 -0.95
C SER A 131 3.73 -15.71 -1.53
N ILE A 132 4.65 -15.16 -0.73
CA ILE A 132 6.03 -14.88 -1.13
C ILE A 132 6.98 -15.63 -0.20
N ASN A 133 7.88 -16.41 -0.77
CA ASN A 133 8.92 -17.10 -0.02
C ASN A 133 10.30 -16.59 -0.43
N ARG A 134 11.14 -16.37 0.58
CA ARG A 134 12.52 -15.96 0.39
C ARG A 134 13.36 -17.07 -0.22
N ILE A 135 14.14 -16.74 -1.25
CA ILE A 135 15.18 -17.61 -1.81
C ILE A 135 16.56 -17.06 -1.43
N GLU A 136 16.78 -15.77 -1.68
CA GLU A 136 18.05 -15.08 -1.47
C GLU A 136 17.76 -13.65 -0.99
N ARG A 137 18.43 -13.18 0.07
CA ARG A 137 18.21 -11.85 0.65
C ARG A 137 19.51 -11.21 1.10
N ASN A 138 19.67 -9.94 0.75
CA ASN A 138 20.76 -9.06 1.14
C ASN A 138 20.23 -7.70 1.60
N PHE A 139 19.32 -7.07 0.84
CA PHE A 139 18.91 -5.67 1.06
C PHE A 139 17.39 -5.43 1.07
N THR A 140 16.58 -6.46 0.84
CA THR A 140 15.12 -6.35 0.82
C THR A 140 14.45 -7.13 1.95
N ASN A 141 13.31 -6.65 2.45
CA ASN A 141 12.49 -7.36 3.43
C ASN A 141 11.06 -7.51 2.94
N ILE A 142 10.48 -8.71 3.13
CA ILE A 142 9.05 -8.90 2.94
C ILE A 142 8.35 -8.43 4.22
N LEU A 143 7.43 -7.47 4.11
CA LEU A 143 6.61 -7.04 5.26
C LEU A 143 5.55 -8.07 5.62
N PHE A 144 4.95 -8.71 4.61
CA PHE A 144 3.93 -9.73 4.77
C PHE A 144 4.17 -10.88 3.79
N GLU A 145 4.55 -12.04 4.30
CA GLU A 145 4.78 -13.24 3.48
C GLU A 145 3.50 -13.74 2.80
N LYS A 146 2.34 -13.45 3.41
CA LYS A 146 1.01 -13.77 2.89
C LYS A 146 0.12 -12.54 2.93
N THR A 147 -0.64 -12.31 1.87
CA THR A 147 -1.62 -11.21 1.78
C THR A 147 -2.86 -11.75 1.10
N PHE A 148 -4.03 -11.59 1.72
CA PHE A 148 -5.30 -11.92 1.10
C PHE A 148 -5.63 -10.89 0.00
N ARG A 149 -6.25 -11.36 -1.07
CA ARG A 149 -6.85 -10.50 -2.09
C ARG A 149 -8.25 -10.10 -1.68
N TYR A 150 -8.77 -9.02 -2.25
CA TYR A 150 -10.17 -8.64 -2.10
C TYR A 150 -11.07 -9.72 -2.68
N PRO A 151 -11.86 -10.44 -1.86
CA PRO A 151 -12.80 -11.41 -2.40
C PRO A 151 -13.93 -10.65 -3.10
N LYS A 152 -14.30 -11.08 -4.31
CA LYS A 152 -15.43 -10.48 -5.03
C LYS A 152 -16.71 -10.54 -4.22
N ASN A 153 -17.54 -9.53 -4.42
CA ASN A 153 -18.85 -9.35 -3.81
C ASN A 153 -18.77 -9.34 -2.27
N THR A 154 -17.77 -8.65 -1.73
CA THR A 154 -17.61 -8.48 -0.28
C THR A 154 -17.50 -7.02 0.12
N PHE A 155 -17.75 -6.75 1.39
CA PHE A 155 -17.45 -5.47 2.02
C PHE A 155 -16.99 -5.66 3.46
N ALA A 156 -16.26 -4.68 3.98
CA ALA A 156 -15.96 -4.53 5.39
C ALA A 156 -16.89 -3.50 6.02
N TYR A 157 -17.41 -3.82 7.19
CA TYR A 157 -18.04 -2.88 8.11
C TYR A 157 -17.03 -2.48 9.19
N VAL A 158 -16.79 -1.18 9.30
CA VAL A 158 -15.77 -0.57 10.14
C VAL A 158 -16.45 0.48 11.01
N GLY A 159 -16.15 0.50 12.31
CA GLY A 159 -16.76 1.47 13.21
C GLY A 159 -15.84 1.93 14.32
N GLY A 160 -15.93 3.21 14.64
CA GLY A 160 -15.29 3.84 15.77
C GLY A 160 -16.34 4.59 16.59
N THR A 161 -16.27 4.48 17.91
CA THR A 161 -17.24 5.09 18.83
C THR A 161 -16.52 5.81 19.97
N ASN A 162 -17.31 6.51 20.79
CA ASN A 162 -16.87 6.92 22.12
C ASN A 162 -17.11 5.80 23.12
N THR A 163 -16.70 6.03 24.37
CA THR A 163 -16.91 5.09 25.48
C THR A 163 -18.38 4.97 25.92
N ASN A 164 -19.23 5.94 25.53
CA ASN A 164 -20.59 6.07 26.03
C ASN A 164 -21.68 5.67 25.02
N ASN A 165 -21.27 5.33 23.79
CA ASN A 165 -22.16 5.04 22.68
C ASN A 165 -21.67 3.85 21.84
N THR A 166 -21.02 2.89 22.51
CA THR A 166 -20.46 1.68 21.87
C THR A 166 -21.56 0.77 21.31
N GLU A 167 -22.78 0.89 21.82
CA GLU A 167 -23.97 0.16 21.37
C GLU A 167 -24.38 0.51 19.94
N ILE A 168 -24.06 1.71 19.44
CA ILE A 168 -24.39 2.14 18.07
C ILE A 168 -23.73 1.20 17.05
N TYR A 169 -22.48 0.80 17.30
CA TYR A 169 -21.77 -0.12 16.42
C TYR A 169 -22.49 -1.49 16.34
N GLN A 170 -22.90 -2.01 17.49
CA GLN A 170 -23.54 -3.32 17.58
C GLN A 170 -24.96 -3.30 17.00
N ALA A 171 -25.73 -2.24 17.25
CA ALA A 171 -27.07 -2.09 16.70
C ALA A 171 -27.06 -2.02 15.16
N PHE A 172 -26.10 -1.33 14.54
CA PHE A 172 -25.97 -1.38 13.08
C PHE A 172 -25.43 -2.73 12.59
N LEU A 173 -24.54 -3.39 13.34
CA LEU A 173 -24.08 -4.73 13.02
C LEU A 173 -25.25 -5.74 12.97
N GLU A 174 -26.19 -5.65 13.91
CA GLU A 174 -27.39 -6.47 13.93
C GLU A 174 -28.23 -6.29 12.66
N ILE A 175 -28.38 -5.05 12.16
CA ILE A 175 -29.06 -4.79 10.87
C ILE A 175 -28.37 -5.54 9.71
N LEU A 176 -27.03 -5.56 9.69
CA LEU A 176 -26.29 -6.28 8.64
C LEU A 176 -26.44 -7.80 8.76
N ILE A 177 -26.47 -8.33 9.99
CA ILE A 177 -26.62 -9.77 10.25
C ILE A 177 -28.04 -10.26 9.93
N GLU A 178 -29.07 -9.45 10.24
CA GLU A 178 -30.46 -9.79 9.98
C GLU A 178 -30.86 -9.64 8.51
N ASN A 179 -30.08 -8.92 7.70
CA ASN A 179 -30.33 -8.78 6.28
C ASN A 179 -29.98 -10.10 5.54
N PRO A 180 -30.96 -10.80 4.94
CA PRO A 180 -30.75 -12.09 4.29
C PRO A 180 -29.89 -12.01 3.01
N SER A 181 -29.70 -10.81 2.47
CA SER A 181 -28.82 -10.55 1.31
C SER A 181 -27.34 -10.63 1.68
N PHE A 182 -27.00 -10.64 2.98
CA PHE A 182 -25.63 -10.64 3.46
C PHE A 182 -25.28 -11.91 4.22
N THR A 183 -24.02 -12.31 4.10
CA THR A 183 -23.46 -13.44 4.86
C THR A 183 -22.12 -13.04 5.44
N GLN A 184 -22.03 -13.04 6.77
CA GLN A 184 -20.79 -12.75 7.46
C GLN A 184 -19.75 -13.85 7.18
N PHE A 185 -18.48 -13.48 7.03
CA PHE A 185 -17.38 -14.41 6.85
C PHE A 185 -16.11 -13.93 7.56
N ASN A 186 -15.15 -14.85 7.71
CA ASN A 186 -13.82 -14.56 8.22
C ASN A 186 -12.77 -14.93 7.17
N PHE A 187 -11.64 -14.23 7.18
CA PHE A 187 -10.46 -14.66 6.42
C PHE A 187 -9.82 -15.86 7.12
N GLU A 188 -9.74 -16.99 6.44
CA GLU A 188 -9.20 -18.23 7.00
C GLU A 188 -7.69 -18.36 6.72
N GLY A 189 -6.93 -18.64 7.79
CA GLY A 189 -5.49 -18.84 7.73
C GLY A 189 -4.67 -17.56 7.94
N GLU A 190 -3.40 -17.62 7.56
CA GLU A 190 -2.45 -16.52 7.75
C GLU A 190 -2.40 -15.60 6.54
N GLY A 191 -2.44 -14.30 6.79
CA GLY A 191 -2.20 -13.28 5.77
C GLY A 191 -2.67 -11.90 6.23
N LYS A 192 -2.09 -10.86 5.62
CA LYS A 192 -2.62 -9.51 5.77
C LYS A 192 -3.99 -9.42 5.10
N ILE A 193 -4.98 -8.96 5.84
CA ILE A 193 -6.34 -8.68 5.35
C ILE A 193 -6.30 -7.41 4.46
N PRO A 194 -6.97 -7.40 3.29
CA PRO A 194 -6.94 -6.26 2.37
C PRO A 194 -7.81 -5.08 2.84
N TYR A 195 -8.77 -5.35 3.71
CA TYR A 195 -9.62 -4.34 4.35
C TYR A 195 -8.98 -3.73 5.62
N PRO A 196 -9.47 -2.56 6.08
CA PRO A 196 -9.24 -2.11 7.45
C PRO A 196 -9.69 -3.17 8.46
N THR A 197 -8.88 -3.39 9.49
CA THR A 197 -9.18 -4.37 10.56
C THR A 197 -9.85 -3.74 11.77
N SER A 198 -9.81 -2.41 11.87
CA SER A 198 -10.54 -1.61 12.85
C SER A 198 -10.68 -0.17 12.32
N ALA A 199 -11.50 0.63 12.98
CA ALA A 199 -11.38 2.08 12.85
C ALA A 199 -10.06 2.60 13.44
N ASP A 200 -9.74 3.86 13.18
CA ASP A 200 -8.57 4.55 13.72
C ASP A 200 -8.94 5.95 14.20
N GLY A 201 -8.25 6.45 15.22
CA GLY A 201 -8.46 7.81 15.76
C GLY A 201 -9.65 8.00 16.70
N HIS A 202 -10.35 6.93 17.11
CA HIS A 202 -11.47 7.02 18.06
C HIS A 202 -11.09 6.59 19.48
N TRP A 203 -11.92 6.95 20.46
CA TRP A 203 -11.78 6.45 21.84
C TRP A 203 -11.98 4.94 21.92
N VAL A 204 -12.88 4.39 21.10
CA VAL A 204 -13.11 2.95 20.98
C VAL A 204 -13.12 2.57 19.50
N ASN A 205 -12.05 1.92 19.04
CA ASN A 205 -11.96 1.36 17.69
C ASN A 205 -12.52 -0.07 17.70
N GLN A 206 -13.61 -0.31 16.98
CA GLN A 206 -14.24 -1.63 16.94
C GLN A 206 -13.54 -2.54 15.93
N PRO A 207 -13.42 -3.86 16.19
CA PRO A 207 -12.92 -4.81 15.21
C PRO A 207 -13.85 -4.91 14.01
N SER A 208 -13.32 -4.74 12.81
CA SER A 208 -14.10 -4.77 11.57
C SER A 208 -14.73 -6.13 11.32
N GLN A 209 -15.92 -6.12 10.71
CA GLN A 209 -16.66 -7.31 10.30
C GLN A 209 -16.72 -7.39 8.77
N TYR A 210 -16.75 -8.61 8.22
CA TYR A 210 -16.70 -8.81 6.77
C TYR A 210 -17.91 -9.58 6.30
N PHE A 211 -18.49 -9.14 5.19
CA PHE A 211 -19.73 -9.68 4.65
C PHE A 211 -19.59 -9.96 3.16
N ARG A 212 -20.27 -11.01 2.70
CA ARG A 212 -20.55 -11.27 1.30
C ARG A 212 -21.95 -10.79 0.96
N TYR A 213 -22.15 -10.31 -0.26
CA TYR A 213 -23.47 -10.05 -0.82
C TYR A 213 -23.67 -10.87 -2.10
N THR A 214 -24.92 -11.22 -2.38
CA THR A 214 -25.30 -11.97 -3.59
C THR A 214 -25.76 -11.06 -4.72
N ASP A 215 -26.32 -9.89 -4.38
CA ASP A 215 -26.83 -8.89 -5.29
C ASP A 215 -26.13 -7.55 -5.08
N TYR A 216 -25.71 -6.90 -6.17
CA TYR A 216 -25.04 -5.60 -6.09
C TYR A 216 -26.04 -4.49 -5.73
N GLU A 217 -27.31 -4.61 -6.13
CA GLU A 217 -28.34 -3.62 -5.78
C GLU A 217 -28.54 -3.54 -4.26
N GLU A 218 -28.44 -4.68 -3.57
CA GLU A 218 -28.50 -4.75 -2.11
C GLU A 218 -27.27 -4.11 -1.44
N PHE A 219 -26.10 -4.23 -2.05
CA PHE A 219 -24.91 -3.51 -1.61
C PHE A 219 -25.06 -2.00 -1.84
N GLU A 220 -25.60 -1.55 -2.98
CA GLU A 220 -25.87 -0.12 -3.21
C GLU A 220 -26.88 0.45 -2.21
N ASN A 221 -27.90 -0.33 -1.84
CA ASN A 221 -28.90 0.05 -0.86
C ASN A 221 -28.32 0.27 0.55
N LEU A 222 -27.15 -0.30 0.88
CA LEU A 222 -26.48 -0.05 2.17
C LEU A 222 -26.21 1.44 2.41
N LYS A 223 -26.03 2.23 1.35
CA LYS A 223 -25.87 3.68 1.49
C LYS A 223 -27.08 4.29 2.20
N SER A 224 -28.29 4.03 1.68
CA SER A 224 -29.52 4.59 2.24
C SER A 224 -29.82 4.02 3.63
N ILE A 225 -29.53 2.74 3.87
CA ILE A 225 -29.69 2.10 5.17
C ILE A 225 -28.77 2.76 6.21
N LEU A 226 -27.50 2.97 5.86
CA LEU A 226 -26.51 3.61 6.72
C LEU A 226 -26.86 5.07 6.99
N GLU A 227 -27.22 5.84 5.96
CA GLU A 227 -27.63 7.25 6.10
C GLU A 227 -28.82 7.38 7.04
N LYS A 228 -29.89 6.61 6.81
CA LYS A 228 -31.08 6.63 7.66
C LYS A 228 -30.76 6.26 9.11
N TYR A 229 -29.99 5.19 9.32
CA TYR A 229 -29.60 4.78 10.67
C TYR A 229 -28.77 5.86 11.36
N SER A 230 -27.85 6.49 10.63
CA SER A 230 -27.00 7.56 11.15
C SER A 230 -27.83 8.76 11.58
N ASP A 231 -28.77 9.21 10.75
CA ASP A 231 -29.66 10.34 11.06
C ASP A 231 -30.51 10.10 12.32
N GLU A 232 -30.91 8.85 12.55
CA GLU A 232 -31.77 8.48 13.68
C GLU A 232 -30.97 8.24 14.98
N ASN A 233 -29.71 7.83 14.91
CA ASN A 233 -28.98 7.27 16.06
C ASN A 233 -27.61 7.92 16.35
N ILE A 234 -27.05 8.69 15.43
CA ILE A 234 -25.73 9.30 15.57
C ILE A 234 -25.89 10.82 15.69
N GLU A 235 -25.66 11.35 16.88
CA GLU A 235 -25.61 12.79 17.10
C GLU A 235 -24.44 13.42 16.31
N GLU A 236 -24.67 14.60 15.75
CA GLU A 236 -23.63 15.40 15.11
C GLU A 236 -22.48 15.65 16.09
N ASN A 237 -21.23 15.55 15.61
CA ASN A 237 -20.02 15.73 16.44
C ASN A 237 -19.87 14.76 17.62
N SER A 238 -20.61 13.64 17.63
CA SER A 238 -20.55 12.65 18.70
C SER A 238 -19.27 11.82 18.73
N GLY A 239 -18.36 11.95 17.74
CA GLY A 239 -17.14 11.13 17.64
C GLY A 239 -17.38 9.69 17.19
N VAL A 240 -18.62 9.36 16.81
CA VAL A 240 -18.98 8.08 16.20
C VAL A 240 -18.81 8.15 14.69
N SER A 241 -18.22 7.12 14.10
CA SER A 241 -18.10 6.94 12.66
C SER A 241 -18.33 5.48 12.32
N LEU A 242 -19.25 5.22 11.40
CA LEU A 242 -19.51 3.93 10.80
C LEU A 242 -19.18 4.02 9.31
N ALA A 243 -18.55 3.01 8.75
CA ALA A 243 -18.16 2.98 7.36
C ALA A 243 -18.31 1.57 6.77
N ILE A 244 -18.67 1.54 5.49
CA ILE A 244 -18.73 0.35 4.64
C ILE A 244 -17.67 0.52 3.55
N TYR A 245 -16.81 -0.48 3.37
CA TYR A 245 -15.79 -0.51 2.32
C TYR A 245 -16.00 -1.73 1.42
N GLY A 246 -16.44 -1.52 0.19
CA GLY A 246 -16.62 -2.56 -0.82
C GLY A 246 -15.30 -3.03 -1.42
N TRP A 247 -15.29 -4.27 -1.89
CA TRP A 247 -14.18 -4.87 -2.65
C TRP A 247 -13.90 -4.17 -3.99
N ASP A 248 -14.83 -3.34 -4.46
CA ASP A 248 -14.83 -2.67 -5.76
C ASP A 248 -14.56 -1.17 -5.63
N ASN A 249 -13.91 -0.73 -4.55
CA ASN A 249 -13.59 0.68 -4.27
C ASN A 249 -14.78 1.59 -3.94
N ILE A 250 -15.99 1.05 -3.78
CA ILE A 250 -17.13 1.84 -3.30
C ILE A 250 -17.13 1.88 -1.77
N SER A 251 -17.31 3.07 -1.19
CA SER A 251 -17.42 3.25 0.25
C SER A 251 -18.61 4.13 0.64
N TYR A 252 -19.22 3.78 1.76
CA TYR A 252 -20.28 4.56 2.40
C TYR A 252 -19.87 4.91 3.82
N HIS A 253 -20.20 6.11 4.28
CA HIS A 253 -19.82 6.59 5.59
C HIS A 253 -21.06 7.17 6.27
N SER A 254 -21.19 6.97 7.58
CA SER A 254 -22.21 7.65 8.38
C SER A 254 -21.98 9.15 8.29
N GLY A 255 -22.92 9.87 7.68
CA GLY A 255 -22.86 11.32 7.58
C GLY A 255 -23.13 11.97 8.93
N HIS A 256 -22.16 12.74 9.42
CA HIS A 256 -22.21 14.20 9.60
C HIS A 256 -20.75 14.68 9.48
N SER A 257 -20.27 14.82 8.24
CA SER A 257 -18.92 15.34 8.00
C SER A 257 -18.87 16.83 8.36
N ASN A 258 -18.04 17.21 9.32
CA ASN A 258 -17.58 18.61 9.47
C ASN A 258 -16.81 19.06 8.22
#